data_AF-A0AAD8TDE9-F1
#
_entry.id   AF-A0AAD8TDE9-F1
#
_cell.length_a   1.000
_cell.length_b   1.000
_cell.length_c   1.000
_cell.angle_alpha   90.00
_cell.angle_beta   90.00
_cell.angle_gamma   90.00
#
_symmetry.space_group_name_H-M   'P 1'
#
loop_
_entity.id
_entity.type
_entity.pdbx_description
1 polymer ?
#
loop_
_entity_poly.entity_id
_entity_poly.type
_entity_poly.pdbx_seq_one_letter_code
_entity_poly.pdbx_strand_id
1 'polypeptide(L)'
;MAERDIELGRLHADATAVYGPQHYFQEVSELAVLLENTGNMVQKLKAANLEFSSVSGHDAIKEIKVKIHEEIDEVGQMAHNVKEKLNKIFQSVLTPILNNLSKGRGYPVTLPKTMDPSAMSMIMELKIKLNEKENDFKVVHMITASSIVQMFENALQGINPEQVAPTMDEIKERHAAAMDFDKKILELQQNFAEMAALLESREKMDKALNKVRKLTVRGQSTQKELRKEMAENDRLLEENGRLFTLVISLAISLCVIAIFLLQV
;
A
#
# COMPACT_ATOMS: atom_id res chain seq x y z
N MET A 1 16.49 9.74 -52.15
CA MET A 1 15.30 9.67 -51.27
C MET A 1 15.82 9.18 -49.93
N ALA A 2 15.71 10.02 -48.90
CA ALA A 2 16.42 9.90 -47.63
C ALA A 2 15.76 8.88 -46.66
N GLU A 3 16.59 8.35 -45.75
CA GLU A 3 16.27 8.01 -44.34
C GLU A 3 15.27 6.86 -44.07
N ARG A 4 15.49 5.91 -43.15
CA ARG A 4 16.13 6.04 -41.83
C ARG A 4 16.83 4.75 -41.39
N ASP A 5 18.06 4.91 -40.94
CA ASP A 5 18.77 3.99 -40.05
C ASP A 5 18.02 3.90 -38.73
N ILE A 6 17.59 2.70 -38.36
CA ILE A 6 17.03 2.41 -37.03
C ILE A 6 18.21 2.00 -36.16
N GLU A 7 18.80 2.97 -35.45
CA GLU A 7 19.78 2.70 -34.41
C GLU A 7 19.17 1.76 -33.35
N LEU A 8 19.65 0.51 -33.33
CA LEU A 8 19.47 -0.42 -32.22
C LEU A 8 20.25 0.14 -31.02
N GLY A 9 19.56 0.93 -30.21
CA GLY A 9 20.02 1.37 -28.91
C GLY A 9 20.35 0.17 -28.03
N ARG A 10 21.65 -0.15 -27.96
CA ARG A 10 22.25 -1.12 -27.05
C ARG A 10 21.88 -0.69 -25.64
N LEU A 11 20.98 -1.43 -24.98
CA LEU A 11 20.63 -1.21 -23.58
C LEU A 11 21.91 -1.40 -22.76
N HIS A 12 22.47 -0.28 -22.32
CA HIS A 12 23.48 -0.24 -21.28
C HIS A 12 22.86 -0.93 -20.05
N ALA A 13 23.34 -2.14 -19.79
CA ALA A 13 23.29 -2.73 -18.47
C ALA A 13 24.20 -1.87 -17.58
N ASP A 14 23.62 -0.99 -16.77
CA ASP A 14 24.13 -0.79 -15.42
C ASP A 14 23.14 -0.06 -14.51
N ALA A 15 23.16 -0.47 -13.23
CA ALA A 15 22.56 0.17 -12.06
C ALA A 15 21.04 0.12 -11.81
N THR A 16 20.37 -1.01 -12.08
CA THR A 16 19.23 -1.41 -11.24
C THR A 16 19.61 -2.71 -10.54
N ALA A 17 20.18 -2.61 -9.34
CA ALA A 17 20.06 -3.69 -8.37
C ALA A 17 18.56 -3.98 -8.26
N VAL A 18 18.14 -5.06 -8.90
CA VAL A 18 16.75 -5.45 -9.02
C VAL A 18 16.22 -5.54 -7.59
N TYR A 19 15.26 -4.67 -7.24
CA TYR A 19 14.47 -4.81 -6.03
C TYR A 19 13.66 -6.11 -6.21
N GLY A 20 14.32 -7.22 -5.93
CA GLY A 20 13.82 -8.55 -6.20
C GLY A 20 12.73 -8.90 -5.21
N PRO A 21 11.82 -9.82 -5.56
CA PRO A 21 10.79 -10.31 -4.63
C PRO A 21 11.36 -10.69 -3.27
N GLN A 22 12.58 -11.26 -3.24
CA GLN A 22 13.30 -11.66 -2.02
C GLN A 22 13.56 -10.50 -1.05
N HIS A 23 14.01 -9.34 -1.55
CA HIS A 23 14.25 -8.15 -0.71
C HIS A 23 12.94 -7.61 -0.14
N TYR A 24 11.88 -7.58 -0.94
CA TYR A 24 10.55 -7.20 -0.49
C TYR A 24 10.01 -8.14 0.60
N PHE A 25 10.15 -9.46 0.44
CA PHE A 25 9.73 -10.44 1.44
C PHE A 25 10.50 -10.28 2.75
N GLN A 26 11.81 -10.02 2.67
CA GLN A 26 12.62 -9.77 3.85
C GLN A 26 12.15 -8.52 4.61
N GLU A 27 11.93 -7.40 3.92
CA GLU A 27 11.46 -6.16 4.56
C GLU A 27 10.09 -6.30 5.22
N VAL A 28 9.18 -7.04 4.59
CA VAL A 28 7.85 -7.34 5.14
C VAL A 28 7.97 -8.23 6.39
N SER A 29 8.86 -9.22 6.36
CA SER A 29 9.12 -10.09 7.52
C SER A 29 9.73 -9.30 8.69
N GLU A 30 10.70 -8.42 8.43
CA GLU A 30 11.29 -7.55 9.45
C GLU A 30 10.23 -6.61 10.06
N LEU A 31 9.35 -6.05 9.24
CA LEU A 31 8.24 -5.22 9.71
C LEU A 31 7.28 -6.02 10.60
N ALA A 32 6.99 -7.28 10.26
CA ALA A 32 6.14 -8.15 11.07
C ALA A 32 6.75 -8.40 12.47
N VAL A 33 8.08 -8.60 12.55
CA VAL A 33 8.79 -8.76 13.84
C VAL A 33 8.71 -7.48 14.68
N LEU A 34 8.85 -6.29 14.08
CA LEU A 34 8.72 -5.02 14.80
C LEU A 34 7.30 -4.80 15.35
N LEU A 35 6.27 -5.20 14.60
CA LEU A 35 4.89 -5.14 15.07
C LEU A 35 4.63 -6.07 16.25
N GLU A 36 5.23 -7.26 16.26
CA GLU A 36 5.16 -8.18 17.39
C GLU A 36 5.81 -7.58 18.65
N ASN A 37 7.00 -7.01 18.49
CA ASN A 37 7.70 -6.32 19.59
C ASN A 37 6.87 -5.16 20.15
N THR A 38 6.19 -4.41 19.28
CA THR A 38 5.26 -3.35 19.70
C THR A 38 4.16 -3.91 20.61
N GLY A 39 3.62 -5.10 20.30
CA GLY A 39 2.59 -5.75 21.12
C GLY A 39 3.04 -5.99 22.55
N ASN A 40 4.26 -6.48 22.75
CA ASN A 40 4.82 -6.70 24.08
C ASN A 40 4.95 -5.39 24.86
N MET A 41 5.38 -4.31 24.21
CA MET A 41 5.53 -3.00 24.84
C MET A 41 4.17 -2.39 25.22
N VAL A 42 3.15 -2.55 24.37
CA VAL A 42 1.79 -2.11 24.69
C VAL A 42 1.22 -2.85 25.90
N GLN A 43 1.53 -4.14 26.07
CA GLN A 43 1.12 -4.87 27.28
C GLN A 43 1.80 -4.33 28.54
N LYS A 44 3.08 -3.97 28.48
CA LYS A 44 3.77 -3.32 29.61
C LYS A 44 3.16 -1.97 29.94
N LEU A 45 2.91 -1.13 28.94
CA LEU A 45 2.24 0.15 29.09
C LEU A 45 0.85 -0.02 29.74
N LYS A 46 0.07 -1.01 29.28
CA LYS A 46 -1.23 -1.35 29.87
C LYS A 46 -1.09 -1.76 31.35
N ALA A 47 -0.11 -2.58 31.68
CA ALA A 47 0.14 -3.02 33.05
C ALA A 47 0.56 -1.86 33.96
N ALA A 48 1.45 -0.97 33.49
CA ALA A 48 1.86 0.22 34.23
C ALA A 48 0.68 1.18 34.45
N ASN A 49 -0.22 1.31 33.47
CA ASN A 49 -1.42 2.14 33.61
C ASN A 49 -2.44 1.55 34.61
N LEU A 50 -2.53 0.22 34.70
CA LEU A 50 -3.32 -0.44 35.76
C LEU A 50 -2.68 -0.24 37.13
N GLU A 51 -1.35 -0.33 37.25
CA GLU A 51 -0.62 -0.05 38.49
C GLU A 51 -0.79 1.41 38.94
N PHE A 52 -0.83 2.36 38.00
CA PHE A 52 -1.12 3.77 38.29
C PHE A 52 -2.47 4.00 38.96
N SER A 53 -3.44 3.12 38.75
CA SER A 53 -4.76 3.21 39.41
C SER A 53 -4.75 2.79 40.88
N SER A 54 -3.82 1.92 41.28
CA SER A 54 -3.84 1.24 42.59
C SER A 54 -2.78 1.72 43.57
N VAL A 55 -1.68 2.29 43.08
CA VAL A 55 -0.67 2.96 43.90
C VAL A 55 -1.32 4.12 44.68
N SER A 56 -0.75 4.55 45.81
CA SER A 56 -1.12 5.77 46.56
C SER A 56 0.11 6.40 47.19
N GLY A 57 0.03 7.71 47.47
CA GLY A 57 1.15 8.47 48.04
C GLY A 57 2.08 9.09 46.98
N HIS A 58 2.58 10.28 47.30
CA HIS A 58 3.25 11.17 46.35
C HIS A 58 4.48 10.55 45.66
N ASP A 59 5.38 9.93 46.42
CA ASP A 59 6.63 9.35 45.85
C ASP A 59 6.33 8.20 44.89
N ALA A 60 5.39 7.33 45.25
CA ALA A 60 5.01 6.19 44.43
C ALA A 60 4.28 6.63 43.14
N ILE A 61 3.42 7.65 43.22
CA ILE A 61 2.77 8.28 42.04
C ILE A 61 3.80 8.87 41.09
N LYS A 62 4.81 9.55 41.64
CA LYS A 62 5.89 10.13 40.86
C LYS A 62 6.72 9.06 40.14
N GLU A 63 7.03 7.96 40.81
CA GLU A 63 7.77 6.82 40.23
C GLU A 63 6.99 6.15 39.08
N ILE A 64 5.72 5.77 39.32
CA ILE A 64 4.90 5.15 38.27
C ILE A 64 4.64 6.11 37.11
N LYS A 65 4.59 7.42 37.36
CA LYS A 65 4.45 8.44 36.31
C LYS A 65 5.66 8.46 35.37
N VAL A 66 6.87 8.35 35.92
CA VAL A 66 8.11 8.26 35.14
C VAL A 66 8.12 6.96 34.34
N LYS A 67 7.76 5.83 34.96
CA LYS A 67 7.68 4.52 34.29
C LYS A 67 6.70 4.53 33.11
N ILE A 68 5.49 5.10 33.26
CA ILE A 68 4.53 5.21 32.15
C ILE A 68 5.07 6.12 31.04
N HIS A 69 5.74 7.23 31.40
CA HIS A 69 6.38 8.11 30.42
C HIS A 69 7.41 7.37 29.56
N GLU A 70 8.30 6.62 30.21
CA GLU A 70 9.33 5.83 29.54
C GLU A 70 8.70 4.79 28.60
N GLU A 71 7.71 4.02 29.08
CA GLU A 71 7.03 3.02 28.26
C GLU A 71 6.27 3.64 27.05
N ILE A 72 5.61 4.79 27.23
CA ILE A 72 4.97 5.52 26.12
C ILE A 72 6.00 5.98 25.09
N ASP A 73 7.12 6.54 25.55
CA ASP A 73 8.16 7.07 24.66
C ASP A 73 8.86 5.93 23.89
N GLU A 74 9.13 4.79 24.54
CA GLU A 74 9.65 3.58 23.88
C GLU A 74 8.68 3.07 22.80
N VAL A 75 7.39 2.97 23.14
CA VAL A 75 6.34 2.57 22.18
C VAL A 75 6.24 3.57 21.03
N GLY A 76 6.37 4.87 21.32
CA GLY A 76 6.45 5.97 20.35
C GLY A 76 7.56 5.77 19.33
N GLN A 77 8.77 5.47 19.81
CA GLN A 77 9.92 5.22 18.95
C GLN A 77 9.70 3.98 18.06
N MET A 78 9.13 2.91 18.61
CA MET A 78 8.82 1.71 17.84
C MET A 78 7.78 1.99 16.76
N ALA A 79 6.71 2.72 17.09
CA ALA A 79 5.67 3.12 16.14
C ALA A 79 6.25 3.97 14.99
N HIS A 80 7.18 4.88 15.29
CA HIS A 80 7.90 5.64 14.27
C HIS A 80 8.70 4.73 13.33
N ASN A 81 9.44 3.76 13.87
CA ASN A 81 10.23 2.80 13.08
C ASN A 81 9.34 1.93 12.17
N VAL A 82 8.19 1.48 12.68
CA VAL A 82 7.18 0.73 11.90
C VAL A 82 6.67 1.60 10.75
N LYS A 83 6.30 2.87 11.02
CA LYS A 83 5.82 3.83 10.01
C LYS A 83 6.85 4.08 8.92
N GLU A 84 8.11 4.28 9.30
CA GLU A 84 9.19 4.53 8.35
C GLU A 84 9.44 3.32 7.43
N LYS A 85 9.55 2.12 8.00
CA LYS A 85 9.71 0.87 7.21
C LYS A 85 8.51 0.62 6.30
N LEU A 86 7.29 0.81 6.80
CA LEU A 86 6.07 0.67 6.00
C LEU A 86 6.06 1.62 4.80
N ASN A 87 6.42 2.89 5.01
CA ASN A 87 6.49 3.87 3.94
C ASN A 87 7.58 3.51 2.90
N LYS A 88 8.74 3.00 3.34
CA LYS A 88 9.80 2.51 2.42
C LYS A 88 9.30 1.36 1.54
N ILE A 89 8.64 0.36 2.12
CA ILE A 89 8.05 -0.78 1.40
C ILE A 89 6.99 -0.31 0.39
N PHE A 90 6.23 0.72 0.73
CA PHE A 90 5.22 1.28 -0.15
C PHE A 90 5.85 2.05 -1.32
N GLN A 91 6.82 2.93 -1.02
CA GLN A 91 7.52 3.75 -2.00
C GLN A 91 8.37 2.92 -2.97
N SER A 92 9.03 1.86 -2.50
CA SER A 92 9.85 0.98 -3.35
C SER A 92 9.03 0.29 -4.44
N VAL A 93 7.75 0.01 -4.17
CA VAL A 93 6.84 -0.58 -5.15
C VAL A 93 6.16 0.46 -6.03
N LEU A 94 5.81 1.63 -5.50
CA LEU A 94 5.14 2.69 -6.28
C LEU A 94 6.05 3.45 -7.22
N THR A 95 7.25 3.80 -6.77
CA THR A 95 8.17 4.67 -7.50
C THR A 95 8.49 4.15 -8.91
N PRO A 96 8.78 2.84 -9.12
CA PRO A 96 8.98 2.31 -10.47
C PRO A 96 7.74 2.42 -11.35
N ILE A 97 6.54 2.23 -10.78
CA ILE A 97 5.27 2.30 -11.52
C ILE A 97 5.04 3.74 -12.01
N LEU A 98 5.14 4.71 -11.10
CA LEU A 98 4.93 6.13 -11.40
C LEU A 98 5.95 6.68 -12.40
N ASN A 99 7.23 6.34 -12.23
CA ASN A 99 8.30 6.79 -13.13
C ASN A 99 8.17 6.24 -14.55
N ASN A 100 7.57 5.07 -14.72
CA ASN A 100 7.32 4.53 -16.06
C ASN A 100 6.08 5.16 -16.70
N LEU A 101 5.04 5.50 -15.92
CA LEU A 101 3.87 6.22 -16.40
C LEU A 101 4.22 7.63 -16.89
N SER A 102 5.08 8.35 -16.15
CA SER A 102 5.44 9.74 -16.47
C SER A 102 6.30 9.89 -17.73
N LYS A 103 7.07 8.87 -18.12
CA LYS A 103 8.01 8.93 -19.26
C LYS A 103 7.36 8.74 -20.63
N GLY A 104 6.04 8.52 -20.72
CA GLY A 104 5.32 8.40 -22.00
C GLY A 104 5.82 7.29 -22.94
N ARG A 105 6.77 6.45 -22.48
CA ARG A 105 7.31 5.34 -23.26
C ARG A 105 6.22 4.28 -23.30
N GLY A 106 5.58 4.16 -24.47
CA GLY A 106 4.66 3.07 -24.76
C GLY A 106 5.35 1.76 -24.38
N TYR A 107 4.85 1.14 -23.31
CA TYR A 107 5.37 -0.12 -22.83
C TYR A 107 5.34 -1.17 -23.95
N PRO A 108 6.37 -2.03 -24.10
CA PRO A 108 6.07 -3.41 -24.44
C PRO A 108 5.28 -3.98 -23.26
N VAL A 109 3.95 -3.87 -23.33
CA VAL A 109 2.93 -4.73 -22.68
C VAL A 109 3.43 -5.51 -21.46
N THR A 110 3.92 -4.83 -20.44
CA THR A 110 4.23 -5.45 -19.17
C THR A 110 3.63 -4.51 -18.16
N LEU A 111 2.32 -4.66 -18.00
CA LEU A 111 1.54 -4.01 -16.96
C LEU A 111 2.31 -4.10 -15.64
N PRO A 112 2.22 -3.09 -14.76
CA PRO A 112 2.81 -3.16 -13.42
C PRO A 112 2.52 -4.52 -12.84
N LYS A 113 3.54 -5.30 -12.46
CA LYS A 113 3.30 -6.58 -11.78
C LYS A 113 2.49 -6.24 -10.53
N THR A 114 1.28 -6.78 -10.47
CA THR A 114 0.50 -6.76 -9.24
C THR A 114 1.25 -7.62 -8.27
N MET A 115 1.03 -7.35 -7.00
CA MET A 115 1.63 -8.18 -5.97
C MET A 115 1.17 -9.62 -6.18
N ASP A 116 2.09 -10.55 -6.05
CA ASP A 116 1.72 -11.96 -6.08
C ASP A 116 0.84 -12.27 -4.85
N PRO A 117 0.07 -13.38 -4.89
CA PRO A 117 -0.86 -13.70 -3.80
C PRO A 117 -0.21 -13.82 -2.43
N SER A 118 1.06 -14.25 -2.35
CA SER A 118 1.78 -14.39 -1.07
C SER A 118 2.10 -13.01 -0.48
N ALA A 119 2.61 -12.09 -1.29
CA ALA A 119 2.85 -10.70 -0.88
C ALA A 119 1.56 -9.99 -0.44
N MET A 120 0.44 -10.23 -1.13
CA MET A 120 -0.86 -9.71 -0.71
C MET A 120 -1.34 -10.30 0.61
N SER A 121 -1.12 -11.60 0.82
CA SER A 121 -1.45 -12.28 2.08
C SER A 121 -0.69 -11.65 3.26
N MET A 122 0.63 -11.40 3.09
CA MET A 122 1.42 -10.76 4.14
C MET A 122 0.98 -9.32 4.42
N ILE A 123 0.61 -8.55 3.39
CA ILE A 123 0.06 -7.19 3.59
C ILE A 123 -1.25 -7.24 4.40
N MET A 124 -2.12 -8.21 4.13
CA MET A 124 -3.36 -8.37 4.88
C MET A 124 -3.10 -8.72 6.34
N GLU A 125 -2.14 -9.62 6.59
CA GLU A 125 -1.71 -9.95 7.95
C GLU A 125 -1.15 -8.72 8.69
N LEU A 126 -0.30 -7.92 8.03
CA LEU A 126 0.21 -6.67 8.58
C LEU A 126 -0.92 -5.69 8.91
N LYS A 127 -1.92 -5.56 8.02
CA LYS A 127 -3.09 -4.71 8.26
C LYS A 127 -3.88 -5.16 9.49
N ILE A 128 -4.10 -6.47 9.64
CA ILE A 128 -4.77 -7.03 10.82
C ILE A 128 -3.99 -6.69 12.08
N LYS A 129 -2.68 -6.94 12.09
CA LYS A 129 -1.79 -6.62 13.22
C LYS A 129 -1.80 -5.13 13.57
N LEU A 130 -1.78 -4.23 12.58
CA LEU A 130 -1.87 -2.79 12.81
C LEU A 130 -3.21 -2.39 13.45
N ASN A 131 -4.33 -2.96 12.99
CA ASN A 131 -5.65 -2.73 13.58
C ASN A 131 -5.76 -3.28 15.01
N GLU A 132 -5.15 -4.45 15.28
CA GLU A 132 -5.05 -4.99 16.63
C GLU A 132 -4.31 -4.03 17.55
N LYS A 133 -3.18 -3.48 17.11
CA LYS A 133 -2.42 -2.49 17.89
C LYS A 133 -3.21 -1.20 18.11
N GLU A 134 -3.91 -0.70 17.10
CA GLU A 134 -4.83 0.43 17.25
C GLU A 134 -5.87 0.16 18.35
N ASN A 135 -6.46 -1.04 18.37
CA ASN A 135 -7.42 -1.43 19.39
C ASN A 135 -6.79 -1.61 20.78
N ASP A 136 -5.57 -2.14 20.86
CA ASP A 136 -4.84 -2.24 22.12
C ASP A 136 -4.66 -0.84 22.74
N PHE A 137 -4.29 0.18 21.96
CA PHE A 137 -4.19 1.56 22.44
C PHE A 137 -5.52 2.17 22.85
N LYS A 138 -6.62 1.88 22.14
CA LYS A 138 -7.97 2.28 22.57
C LYS A 138 -8.30 1.72 23.95
N VAL A 139 -7.91 0.48 24.22
CA VAL A 139 -8.10 -0.14 25.53
C VAL A 139 -7.25 0.56 26.60
N VAL A 140 -5.98 0.88 26.31
CA VAL A 140 -5.13 1.63 27.26
C VAL A 140 -5.75 2.99 27.59
N HIS A 141 -6.18 3.74 26.57
CA HIS A 141 -6.86 5.02 26.75
C HIS A 141 -8.11 4.91 27.64
N MET A 142 -8.96 3.91 27.39
CA MET A 142 -10.16 3.68 28.20
C MET A 142 -9.82 3.37 29.66
N ILE A 143 -8.74 2.61 29.91
CA ILE A 143 -8.26 2.31 31.27
C ILE A 143 -7.78 3.59 31.96
N THR A 144 -7.01 4.43 31.27
CA THR A 144 -6.52 5.71 31.82
C THR A 144 -7.69 6.58 32.28
N ALA A 145 -8.68 6.77 31.41
CA ALA A 145 -9.85 7.59 31.70
C ALA A 145 -10.69 6.99 32.83
N SER A 146 -10.96 5.68 32.78
CA SER A 146 -11.75 4.97 33.80
C SER A 146 -11.08 5.02 35.18
N SER A 147 -9.76 4.95 35.25
CA SER A 147 -9.03 4.98 36.53
C SER A 147 -9.27 6.28 37.29
N ILE A 148 -9.22 7.44 36.62
CA ILE A 148 -9.45 8.73 37.27
C ILE A 148 -10.89 8.84 37.79
N VAL A 149 -11.86 8.35 37.01
CA VAL A 149 -13.27 8.34 37.42
C VAL A 149 -13.47 7.48 38.69
N GLN A 150 -12.90 6.28 38.72
CA GLN A 150 -12.99 5.39 39.90
C GLN A 150 -12.36 6.00 41.15
N MET A 151 -11.21 6.69 41.02
CA MET A 151 -10.58 7.37 42.14
C MET A 151 -11.47 8.48 42.71
N PHE A 152 -12.12 9.25 41.83
CA PHE A 152 -13.05 10.30 42.23
C PHE A 152 -14.27 9.72 42.95
N GLU A 153 -14.88 8.66 42.43
CA GLU A 153 -16.01 7.96 43.07
C GLU A 153 -15.65 7.45 44.46
N ASN A 154 -14.48 6.81 44.60
CA ASN A 154 -13.98 6.31 45.89
C ASN A 154 -13.78 7.45 46.90
N ALA A 155 -13.28 8.60 46.46
CA ALA A 155 -13.09 9.76 47.32
C ALA A 155 -14.40 10.34 47.86
N LEU A 156 -15.48 10.24 47.09
CA LEU A 156 -16.82 10.67 47.52
C LEU A 156 -17.52 9.68 48.46
N GLN A 157 -17.17 8.39 48.42
CA GLN A 157 -17.92 7.33 49.10
C GLN A 157 -17.46 6.99 50.52
N GLY A 158 -16.31 7.47 51.02
CA GLY A 158 -15.85 7.00 52.34
C GLY A 158 -14.69 7.74 53.02
N ILE A 159 -14.32 8.94 52.58
CA ILE A 159 -13.18 9.66 53.16
C ILE A 159 -13.65 10.58 54.29
N ASN A 160 -13.04 10.47 55.47
CA ASN A 160 -13.27 11.38 56.58
C ASN A 160 -12.94 12.83 56.14
N PRO A 161 -13.66 13.86 56.63
CA PRO A 161 -13.49 15.25 56.17
C PRO A 161 -12.03 15.76 56.16
N GLU A 162 -11.20 15.31 57.10
CA GLU A 162 -9.78 15.67 57.20
C GLU A 162 -8.91 15.12 56.08
N GLN A 163 -9.32 14.01 55.45
CA GLN A 163 -8.59 13.36 54.37
C GLN A 163 -9.10 13.75 52.98
N VAL A 164 -10.24 14.45 52.88
CA VAL A 164 -10.83 14.85 51.60
C VAL A 164 -9.91 15.79 50.81
N ALA A 165 -9.32 16.79 51.48
CA ALA A 165 -8.42 17.75 50.84
C ALA A 165 -7.15 17.09 50.24
N PRO A 166 -6.35 16.32 51.00
CA PRO A 166 -5.16 15.67 50.45
C PRO A 166 -5.49 14.65 49.36
N THR A 167 -6.59 13.89 49.48
CA THR A 167 -7.01 12.97 48.41
C THR A 167 -7.45 13.70 47.16
N MET A 168 -8.14 14.84 47.28
CA MET A 168 -8.53 15.65 46.13
C MET A 168 -7.31 16.24 45.40
N ASP A 169 -6.27 16.65 46.14
CA ASP A 169 -5.04 17.14 45.53
C ASP A 169 -4.26 16.02 44.82
N GLU A 170 -4.25 14.81 45.39
CA GLU A 170 -3.71 13.61 44.73
C GLU A 170 -4.46 13.28 43.44
N ILE A 171 -5.80 13.35 43.45
CA ILE A 171 -6.63 13.11 42.25
C ILE A 171 -6.33 14.15 41.17
N LYS A 172 -6.15 15.43 41.53
CA LYS A 172 -5.77 16.46 40.56
C LYS A 172 -4.40 16.19 39.95
N GLU A 173 -3.41 15.82 40.77
CA GLU A 173 -2.06 15.48 40.31
C GLU A 173 -2.12 14.31 39.32
N ARG A 174 -2.89 13.27 39.64
CA ARG A 174 -3.08 12.12 38.76
C ARG A 174 -3.85 12.45 37.51
N HIS A 175 -4.90 13.26 37.59
CA HIS A 175 -5.68 13.66 36.43
C HIS A 175 -4.81 14.42 35.43
N ALA A 176 -3.96 15.34 35.92
CA ALA A 176 -3.01 16.05 35.05
C ALA A 176 -2.02 15.08 34.38
N ALA A 177 -1.48 14.10 35.12
CA ALA A 177 -0.60 13.08 34.53
C ALA A 177 -1.32 12.18 33.52
N ALA A 178 -2.54 11.74 33.84
CA ALA A 178 -3.39 10.92 32.98
C ALA A 178 -3.74 11.63 31.66
N MET A 179 -4.03 12.94 31.70
CA MET A 179 -4.28 13.72 30.48
C MET A 179 -3.06 13.80 29.56
N ASP A 180 -1.86 13.91 30.13
CA ASP A 180 -0.61 13.94 29.37
C ASP A 180 -0.34 12.58 28.70
N PHE A 181 -0.53 11.49 29.45
CA PHE A 181 -0.48 10.13 28.90
C PHE A 181 -1.49 9.91 27.79
N ASP A 182 -2.76 10.29 28.03
CA ASP A 182 -3.86 10.08 27.09
C ASP A 182 -3.60 10.79 25.77
N LYS A 183 -3.04 12.00 25.80
CA LYS A 183 -2.66 12.70 24.58
C LYS A 183 -1.66 11.89 23.75
N LYS A 184 -0.59 11.40 24.37
CA LYS A 184 0.43 10.60 23.68
C LYS A 184 -0.11 9.23 23.22
N ILE A 185 -0.96 8.59 24.01
CA ILE A 185 -1.62 7.31 23.66
C ILE A 185 -2.55 7.50 22.45
N LEU A 186 -3.29 8.62 22.37
CA LEU A 186 -4.13 8.95 21.23
C LEU A 186 -3.30 9.21 19.96
N GLU A 187 -2.16 9.89 20.08
CA GLU A 187 -1.23 10.10 18.95
C GLU A 187 -0.68 8.75 18.44
N LEU A 188 -0.33 7.84 19.35
CA LEU A 188 0.07 6.47 19.02
C LEU A 188 -1.06 5.71 18.30
N GLN A 189 -2.26 5.71 18.86
CA GLN A 189 -3.44 5.10 18.25
C GLN A 189 -3.67 5.62 16.82
N GLN A 190 -3.62 6.94 16.63
CA GLN A 190 -3.78 7.56 15.32
C GLN A 190 -2.68 7.12 14.35
N ASN A 191 -1.42 7.04 14.79
CA ASN A 191 -0.32 6.57 13.94
C ASN A 191 -0.56 5.14 13.42
N PHE A 192 -1.05 4.22 14.27
CA PHE A 192 -1.39 2.86 13.84
C PHE A 192 -2.59 2.83 12.88
N ALA A 193 -3.62 3.63 13.13
CA ALA A 193 -4.77 3.76 12.23
C ALA A 193 -4.36 4.30 10.84
N GLU A 194 -3.50 5.32 10.79
CA GLU A 194 -2.96 5.87 9.54
C GLU A 194 -2.18 4.80 8.75
N MET A 195 -1.35 4.01 9.43
CA MET A 195 -0.61 2.92 8.81
C MET A 195 -1.53 1.84 8.21
N ALA A 196 -2.60 1.47 8.92
CA ALA A 196 -3.60 0.53 8.41
C ALA A 196 -4.34 1.08 7.19
N ALA A 197 -4.68 2.38 7.20
CA ALA A 197 -5.33 3.05 6.08
C ALA A 197 -4.43 3.11 4.82
N LEU A 198 -3.11 3.30 4.99
CA LEU A 198 -2.15 3.20 3.88
C LEU A 198 -2.16 1.81 3.22
N LEU A 199 -2.24 0.74 4.02
CA LEU A 199 -2.35 -0.62 3.48
C LEU A 199 -3.69 -0.88 2.80
N GLU A 200 -4.79 -0.28 3.27
CA GLU A 200 -6.07 -0.35 2.57
C GLU A 200 -6.03 0.36 1.21
N SER A 201 -5.38 1.51 1.13
CA SER A 201 -5.15 2.21 -0.15
C SER A 201 -4.33 1.33 -1.11
N ARG A 202 -3.28 0.66 -0.61
CA ARG A 202 -2.48 -0.31 -1.39
C ARG A 202 -3.36 -1.38 -2.01
N GLU A 203 -4.23 -1.98 -1.20
CA GLU A 203 -5.12 -3.06 -1.61
C GLU A 203 -6.07 -2.61 -2.73
N LYS A 204 -6.69 -1.44 -2.57
CA LYS A 204 -7.58 -0.84 -3.59
C LYS A 204 -6.82 -0.58 -4.90
N MET A 205 -5.60 -0.07 -4.81
CA MET A 205 -4.74 0.15 -5.98
C MET A 205 -4.39 -1.17 -6.68
N ASP A 206 -4.00 -2.23 -5.96
CA ASP A 206 -3.68 -3.51 -6.58
C ASP A 206 -4.89 -4.13 -7.30
N LYS A 207 -6.09 -4.02 -6.71
CA LYS A 207 -7.36 -4.39 -7.38
C LYS A 207 -7.58 -3.59 -8.67
N ALA A 208 -7.32 -2.28 -8.64
CA ALA A 208 -7.44 -1.42 -9.82
C ALA A 208 -6.43 -1.80 -10.91
N LEU A 209 -5.16 -2.02 -10.55
CA LEU A 209 -4.11 -2.47 -11.47
C LEU A 209 -4.44 -3.82 -12.10
N ASN A 210 -4.97 -4.76 -11.32
CA ASN A 210 -5.46 -6.04 -11.82
C ASN A 210 -6.59 -5.87 -12.84
N LYS A 211 -7.54 -4.96 -12.60
CA LYS A 211 -8.62 -4.65 -13.54
C LYS A 211 -8.09 -4.05 -14.84
N VAL A 212 -7.21 -3.06 -14.75
CA VAL A 212 -6.55 -2.44 -15.92
C VAL A 212 -5.80 -3.49 -16.73
N ARG A 213 -5.05 -4.39 -16.06
CA ARG A 213 -4.37 -5.51 -16.73
C ARG A 213 -5.32 -6.39 -17.53
N LYS A 214 -6.42 -6.82 -16.93
CA LYS A 214 -7.41 -7.67 -17.63
C LYS A 214 -7.96 -6.96 -18.88
N LEU A 215 -8.23 -5.66 -18.79
CA LEU A 215 -8.73 -4.87 -19.92
C LEU A 215 -7.67 -4.71 -21.03
N THR A 216 -6.42 -4.42 -20.66
CA THR A 216 -5.32 -4.30 -21.63
C THR A 216 -5.06 -5.61 -22.38
N VAL A 217 -5.06 -6.75 -21.68
CA VAL A 217 -4.88 -8.08 -22.31
C VAL A 217 -6.01 -8.36 -23.30
N ARG A 218 -7.27 -8.07 -22.93
CA ARG A 218 -8.42 -8.21 -23.84
C ARG A 218 -8.27 -7.32 -25.07
N GLY A 219 -7.97 -6.04 -24.89
CA GLY A 219 -7.80 -5.09 -25.99
C GLY A 219 -6.68 -5.50 -26.96
N GLN A 220 -5.62 -6.12 -26.46
CA GLN A 220 -4.55 -6.67 -27.30
C GLN A 220 -4.97 -7.92 -28.07
N SER A 221 -5.78 -8.80 -27.48
CA SER A 221 -6.36 -9.93 -28.20
C SER A 221 -7.22 -9.42 -29.35
N THR A 222 -8.13 -8.47 -29.07
CA THR A 222 -9.00 -7.86 -30.08
C THR A 222 -8.18 -7.15 -31.16
N GLN A 223 -7.14 -6.40 -30.80
CA GLN A 223 -6.26 -5.75 -31.78
C GLN A 223 -5.51 -6.77 -32.66
N LYS A 224 -5.08 -7.91 -32.09
CA LYS A 224 -4.44 -8.98 -32.86
C LYS A 224 -5.42 -9.66 -33.82
N GLU A 225 -6.65 -9.89 -33.40
CA GLU A 225 -7.73 -10.44 -34.24
C GLU A 225 -8.06 -9.50 -35.40
N LEU A 226 -8.32 -8.22 -35.12
CA LEU A 226 -8.58 -7.19 -36.14
C LEU A 226 -7.43 -7.07 -37.15
N ARG A 227 -6.18 -7.19 -36.70
CA ARG A 227 -5.01 -7.17 -37.61
C ARG A 227 -4.97 -8.38 -38.54
N LYS A 228 -5.41 -9.56 -38.08
CA LYS A 228 -5.48 -10.75 -38.92
C LYS A 228 -6.58 -10.59 -39.98
N GLU A 229 -7.76 -10.12 -39.57
CA GLU A 229 -8.88 -9.87 -40.48
C GLU A 229 -8.53 -8.82 -41.55
N MET A 230 -7.89 -7.71 -41.16
CA MET A 230 -7.42 -6.71 -42.14
C MET A 230 -6.40 -7.29 -43.12
N ALA A 231 -5.42 -8.06 -42.64
CA ALA A 231 -4.42 -8.69 -43.50
C ALA A 231 -5.03 -9.74 -44.44
N GLU A 232 -6.08 -10.45 -44.01
CA GLU A 232 -6.82 -11.38 -44.86
C GLU A 232 -7.63 -10.65 -45.94
N ASN A 233 -8.33 -9.57 -45.56
CA ASN A 233 -9.06 -8.75 -46.51
C ASN A 233 -8.13 -8.10 -47.56
N ASP A 234 -6.97 -7.60 -47.15
CA ASP A 234 -5.97 -7.04 -48.07
C ASP A 234 -5.49 -8.10 -49.09
N ARG A 235 -5.29 -9.36 -48.66
CA ARG A 235 -4.93 -10.47 -49.56
C ARG A 235 -6.05 -10.78 -50.56
N LEU A 236 -7.31 -10.81 -50.11
CA LEU A 236 -8.46 -11.04 -50.98
C LEU A 236 -8.63 -9.91 -52.02
N LEU A 237 -8.42 -8.66 -51.60
CA LEU A 237 -8.43 -7.51 -52.51
C LEU A 237 -7.31 -7.61 -53.56
N GLU A 238 -6.11 -8.03 -53.17
CA GLU A 238 -4.99 -8.23 -54.09
C GLU A 238 -5.26 -9.38 -55.08
N GLU A 239 -5.78 -10.51 -54.62
CA GLU A 239 -6.13 -11.66 -55.46
C GLU A 239 -7.21 -11.32 -56.49
N ASN A 240 -8.30 -10.68 -56.04
CA ASN A 240 -9.36 -10.23 -56.93
C ASN A 240 -8.84 -9.18 -57.93
N GLY A 241 -8.00 -8.24 -57.49
CA GLY A 241 -7.37 -7.26 -58.37
C GLY A 241 -6.52 -7.89 -59.47
N ARG A 242 -5.74 -8.94 -59.13
CA ARG A 242 -4.98 -9.73 -60.11
C ARG A 242 -5.90 -10.42 -61.11
N LEU A 243 -7.00 -11.03 -60.65
CA LEU A 243 -7.99 -11.67 -61.54
C LEU A 243 -8.61 -10.66 -62.52
N PHE A 244 -9.07 -9.50 -62.05
CA PHE A 244 -9.61 -8.45 -62.94
C PHE A 244 -8.58 -7.99 -63.98
N THR A 245 -7.32 -7.81 -63.56
CA THR A 245 -6.23 -7.41 -64.46
C THR A 245 -5.99 -8.45 -65.55
N LEU A 246 -5.97 -9.74 -65.19
CA LEU A 246 -5.81 -10.84 -66.15
C LEU A 246 -6.98 -10.89 -67.14
N VAL A 247 -8.23 -10.79 -66.67
CA VAL A 247 -9.43 -10.80 -67.51
C VAL A 247 -9.41 -9.64 -68.51
N ILE A 248 -9.08 -8.43 -68.07
CA ILE A 248 -8.97 -7.25 -68.94
C ILE A 248 -7.87 -7.46 -69.98
N SER A 249 -6.69 -7.96 -69.57
CA SER A 249 -5.57 -8.20 -70.49
C SER A 249 -5.89 -9.24 -71.58
N LEU A 250 -6.63 -10.30 -71.23
CA LEU A 250 -7.09 -11.32 -72.16
C LEU A 250 -8.10 -10.75 -73.17
N ALA A 251 -9.06 -9.97 -72.68
CA ALA A 251 -10.07 -9.32 -73.53
C ALA A 251 -9.42 -8.38 -74.57
N ILE A 252 -8.45 -7.55 -74.16
CA ILE A 252 -7.70 -6.67 -75.06
C ILE A 252 -6.95 -7.48 -76.11
N SER A 253 -6.26 -8.56 -75.70
CA SER A 253 -5.49 -9.41 -76.61
C SER A 253 -6.39 -10.05 -77.68
N LEU A 254 -7.57 -10.53 -77.30
CA LEU A 254 -8.56 -11.08 -78.23
C LEU A 254 -9.08 -10.03 -79.22
N CYS A 255 -9.33 -8.80 -78.78
CA CYS A 255 -9.73 -7.70 -79.66
C CYS A 255 -8.66 -7.40 -80.73
N VAL A 256 -7.39 -7.36 -80.34
CA VAL A 256 -6.27 -7.13 -81.27
C VAL A 256 -6.20 -8.21 -82.35
N ILE A 257 -6.36 -9.48 -81.96
CA ILE A 257 -6.37 -10.61 -82.91
C ILE A 257 -7.55 -10.49 -83.89
N ALA A 258 -8.75 -10.16 -83.40
CA ALA A 258 -9.94 -10.00 -84.25
C ALA A 258 -9.77 -8.86 -85.27
N ILE A 259 -9.18 -7.74 -84.85
CA ILE A 259 -8.88 -6.61 -85.75
C ILE A 259 -7.90 -7.04 -86.86
N PHE A 260 -6.84 -7.78 -86.49
CA PHE A 260 -5.85 -8.27 -87.46
C PHE A 260 -6.49 -9.24 -88.48
N LEU A 261 -7.35 -10.16 -88.03
CA LEU A 261 -8.06 -11.10 -88.90
C LEU A 261 -9.05 -10.41 -89.85
N LEU A 262 -9.62 -9.27 -89.49
CA LEU A 262 -10.51 -8.49 -90.36
C LEU A 262 -9.75 -7.71 -91.45
N GLN A 263 -8.43 -7.57 -91.33
CA GLN A 263 -7.59 -6.86 -92.30
C GLN A 263 -6.93 -7.80 -93.34
N VAL A 264 -7.09 -9.11 -93.18
CA VAL A 264 -6.61 -10.17 -94.10
C VAL A 264 -7.77 -10.67 -94.95
#